data_AF-A0A0F9TT31-F1
#
_entry.id   AF-A0A0F9TT31-F1
#
_cell.length_a   1.000
_cell.length_b   1.000
_cell.length_c   1.000
_cell.angle_alpha   90.00
_cell.angle_beta   90.00
_cell.angle_gamma   90.00
#
_symmetry.space_group_name_H-M   'P 1'
#
loop_
_entity.id
_entity.type
_entity.pdbx_description
1 polymer ?
#
loop_
_entity_poly.entity_id
_entity_poly.type
_entity_poly.pdbx_seq_one_letter_code
_entity_poly.pdbx_strand_id
1 'polypeptide(L)'
;MRQRSKGKPPATYYDNNDKSCRWCGGPLTGRKTRFCKPECNREFWVRRNWTMLKRYVHERDDWTCQLCGTRRYGNRHNDADHIIPISDGGDEFEPDNVRTLCHRCHKKVTREWQRTKALNA
;
A
#
# COMPACT_ATOMS: atom_id res chain seq x y z
N MET A 1 12.52 24.53 -7.12
CA MET A 1 11.23 23.79 -7.08
C MET A 1 11.52 22.35 -6.66
N ARG A 2 11.40 22.03 -5.37
CA ARG A 2 11.73 20.69 -4.86
C ARG A 2 10.54 19.76 -5.08
N GLN A 3 10.65 18.89 -6.07
CA GLN A 3 9.76 17.76 -6.24
C GLN A 3 9.84 16.92 -4.96
N ARG A 4 8.79 16.94 -4.13
CA ARG A 4 8.72 16.18 -2.88
C ARG A 4 8.67 14.69 -3.24
N SER A 5 9.80 14.00 -3.04
CA SER A 5 9.90 12.56 -3.11
C SER A 5 8.96 11.90 -2.09
N LYS A 6 8.00 11.13 -2.61
CA LYS A 6 7.30 9.98 -2.00
C LYS A 6 6.84 10.14 -0.53
N GLY A 7 5.61 10.61 -0.38
CA GLY A 7 4.61 9.98 0.50
C GLY A 7 4.75 10.03 2.02
N LYS A 8 5.66 10.81 2.61
CA LYS A 8 5.63 11.07 4.05
C LYS A 8 4.64 12.19 4.36
N PRO A 9 3.72 12.04 5.33
CA PRO A 9 2.86 13.14 5.75
C PRO A 9 3.73 14.32 6.23
N PRO A 10 3.21 15.56 6.16
CA PRO A 10 3.93 16.73 6.65
C PRO A 10 4.31 16.55 8.13
N ALA A 11 5.42 17.18 8.54
CA ALA A 11 5.88 17.14 9.93
C ALA A 11 4.80 17.62 10.93
N THR A 12 3.86 18.46 10.47
CA THR A 12 2.75 19.00 11.24
C THR A 12 1.54 18.06 11.33
N TYR A 13 1.66 16.79 10.94
CA TYR A 13 0.54 15.83 10.93
C TYR A 13 -0.24 15.72 12.27
N TYR A 14 0.43 15.89 13.41
CA TYR A 14 -0.20 15.85 14.73
C TYR A 14 -0.68 17.22 15.23
N ASP A 15 -0.36 18.30 14.51
CA ASP A 15 -0.81 19.64 14.83
C ASP A 15 -2.23 19.83 14.30
N ASN A 16 -3.22 19.63 15.16
CA ASN A 16 -4.63 19.80 14.79
C ASN A 16 -5.05 21.28 14.70
N ASN A 17 -4.17 22.23 15.03
CA ASN A 17 -4.45 23.67 14.97
C ASN A 17 -4.08 24.28 13.61
N ASP A 18 -3.33 23.55 12.76
CA ASP A 18 -3.08 23.98 11.40
C ASP A 18 -4.28 23.58 10.50
N LYS A 19 -4.79 24.54 9.72
CA LYS A 19 -5.74 24.25 8.63
C LYS A 19 -4.96 23.64 7.47
N SER A 20 -4.28 22.52 7.67
CA SER A 20 -3.45 21.87 6.65
C SER A 20 -3.91 20.45 6.31
N CYS A 21 -3.68 20.05 5.05
CA CYS A 21 -3.99 18.71 4.59
C CYS A 21 -2.97 17.71 5.15
N ARG A 22 -3.47 16.68 5.83
CA ARG A 22 -2.66 15.62 6.46
C ARG A 22 -1.82 14.77 5.50
N TRP A 23 -2.02 14.93 4.20
CA TRP A 23 -1.27 14.23 3.17
C TRP A 23 -0.24 15.14 2.49
N CYS A 24 -0.71 16.19 1.79
CA CYS A 24 0.18 17.05 1.01
C CYS A 24 0.73 18.26 1.79
N GLY A 25 0.15 18.58 2.95
CA GLY A 25 0.44 19.80 3.72
C GLY A 25 -0.15 21.08 3.14
N GLY A 26 -0.93 21.00 2.06
CA GLY A 26 -1.60 22.17 1.45
C GLY A 26 -2.72 22.73 2.34
N PRO A 27 -3.09 24.01 2.18
CA PRO A 27 -4.10 24.64 3.03
C PRO A 27 -5.49 24.01 2.84
N LEU A 28 -6.24 23.91 3.94
CA LEU A 28 -7.63 23.51 3.96
C LEU A 28 -8.54 24.74 3.95
N THR A 29 -9.50 24.76 3.04
CA THR A 29 -10.48 25.83 2.91
C THR A 29 -11.89 25.37 3.33
N GLY A 30 -12.71 26.31 3.79
CA GLY A 30 -14.09 26.05 4.19
C GLY A 30 -14.22 25.03 5.34
N ARG A 31 -15.14 24.08 5.18
CA ARG A 31 -15.45 23.03 6.18
C ARG A 31 -14.49 21.84 6.18
N LYS A 32 -13.46 21.82 5.32
CA LYS A 32 -12.50 20.71 5.25
C LYS A 32 -11.61 20.71 6.51
N THR A 33 -11.41 19.54 7.10
CA THR A 33 -10.67 19.38 8.37
C THR A 33 -9.48 18.42 8.30
N ARG A 34 -9.35 17.60 7.24
CA ARG A 34 -8.29 16.57 7.16
C ARG A 34 -7.58 16.53 5.81
N PHE A 35 -8.33 16.66 4.71
CA PHE A 35 -7.79 16.51 3.36
C PHE A 35 -8.30 17.61 2.43
N CYS A 36 -7.41 18.15 1.59
CA CYS A 36 -7.77 19.22 0.65
C CYS A 36 -8.55 18.69 -0.56
N LYS A 37 -8.31 17.42 -0.95
CA LYS A 37 -8.94 16.76 -2.10
C LYS A 37 -9.08 15.24 -1.90
N PRO A 38 -10.00 14.56 -2.62
CA PRO A 38 -10.23 13.11 -2.49
C PRO A 38 -8.97 12.28 -2.70
N GLU A 39 -8.07 12.70 -3.60
CA GLU A 39 -6.83 11.99 -3.88
C GLU A 39 -5.91 12.00 -2.66
N CYS A 40 -5.86 13.11 -1.92
CA CYS A 40 -5.10 13.20 -0.68
C CYS A 40 -5.64 12.28 0.41
N ASN A 41 -6.96 12.13 0.49
CA ASN A 41 -7.60 11.18 1.40
C ASN A 41 -7.24 9.74 1.02
N ARG A 42 -7.35 9.39 -0.27
CA ARG A 42 -7.05 8.06 -0.79
C ARG A 42 -5.58 7.69 -0.55
N GLU A 43 -4.64 8.52 -0.98
CA GLU A 43 -3.20 8.28 -0.82
C GLU A 43 -2.80 8.10 0.65
N PHE A 44 -3.36 8.94 1.53
CA PHE A 44 -3.12 8.83 2.96
C PHE A 44 -3.52 7.47 3.51
N TRP A 45 -4.73 6.99 3.18
CA TRP A 45 -5.21 5.72 3.71
C TRP A 45 -4.56 4.50 3.04
N VAL A 46 -4.22 4.56 1.76
CA VAL A 46 -3.48 3.49 1.08
C VAL A 46 -2.15 3.21 1.77
N ARG A 47 -1.49 4.25 2.30
CA ARG A 47 -0.19 4.11 2.98
C ARG A 47 -0.28 3.87 4.49
N ARG A 48 -1.47 3.61 5.02
CA ARG A 48 -1.71 3.47 6.47
C ARG A 48 -2.75 2.43 6.86
N ASN A 49 -3.52 1.92 5.91
CA ASN A 49 -4.59 0.97 6.16
C ASN A 49 -4.50 -0.18 5.17
N TRP A 50 -4.28 -1.39 5.69
CA TRP A 50 -4.09 -2.59 4.90
C TRP A 50 -5.28 -2.88 3.98
N THR A 51 -6.52 -2.68 4.45
CA THR A 51 -7.72 -2.91 3.64
C THR A 51 -7.75 -1.98 2.42
N MET A 52 -7.38 -0.71 2.60
CA MET A 52 -7.30 0.27 1.52
C MET A 52 -6.14 -0.03 0.56
N LEU A 53 -4.99 -0.43 1.10
CA LEU A 53 -3.83 -0.84 0.29
C LEU A 53 -4.13 -2.09 -0.55
N LYS A 54 -4.69 -3.13 0.07
CA LYS A 54 -5.08 -4.37 -0.59
C LYS A 54 -6.04 -4.09 -1.75
N ARG A 55 -7.06 -3.26 -1.52
CA ARG A 55 -7.98 -2.83 -2.57
C ARG A 55 -7.26 -2.05 -3.68
N TYR A 56 -6.43 -1.09 -3.32
CA TYR A 56 -5.63 -0.31 -4.28
C TYR A 56 -4.78 -1.22 -5.17
N VAL A 57 -4.10 -2.20 -4.59
CA VAL A 57 -3.20 -3.12 -5.31
C VAL A 57 -3.99 -4.04 -6.22
N HIS A 58 -5.14 -4.57 -5.77
CA HIS A 58 -6.00 -5.38 -6.63
C HIS A 58 -6.60 -4.59 -7.79
N GLU A 59 -7.00 -3.34 -7.57
CA GLU A 59 -7.47 -2.45 -8.63
C GLU A 59 -6.33 -2.10 -9.61
N ARG A 60 -5.12 -1.78 -9.11
CA ARG A 60 -3.92 -1.52 -9.91
C ARG A 60 -3.57 -2.70 -10.82
N ASP A 61 -3.60 -3.89 -10.24
CA ASP A 61 -3.22 -5.14 -10.92
C ASP A 61 -4.38 -5.71 -11.76
N ASP A 62 -5.50 -4.99 -11.86
CA ASP A 62 -6.71 -5.38 -12.56
C ASP A 62 -7.18 -6.81 -12.18
N TRP A 63 -7.10 -7.09 -10.87
CA TRP A 63 -7.40 -8.38 -10.24
C TRP A 63 -6.66 -9.57 -10.87
N THR A 64 -5.46 -9.31 -11.39
CA THR A 64 -4.64 -10.29 -12.12
C THR A 64 -3.42 -10.69 -11.32
N CYS A 65 -3.20 -12.01 -11.19
CA CYS A 65 -2.03 -12.56 -10.53
C CYS A 65 -0.76 -12.09 -11.26
N GLN A 66 0.11 -11.36 -10.55
CA GLN A 66 1.32 -10.77 -11.10
C GLN A 66 2.43 -11.79 -11.43
N LEU A 67 2.24 -13.07 -11.08
CA LEU A 67 3.20 -14.14 -11.43
C LEU A 67 2.71 -15.06 -12.55
N CYS A 68 1.41 -15.24 -12.73
CA CYS A 68 0.90 -16.21 -13.72
C CYS A 68 -0.18 -15.67 -14.65
N GLY A 69 -0.53 -14.39 -14.55
CA GLY A 69 -1.52 -13.74 -15.41
C GLY A 69 -2.97 -14.20 -15.20
N THR A 70 -3.25 -15.07 -14.23
CA THR A 70 -4.62 -15.50 -13.96
C THR A 70 -5.41 -14.39 -13.28
N ARG A 71 -6.48 -13.94 -13.94
CA ARG A 71 -7.44 -12.98 -13.41
C ARG A 71 -8.52 -13.65 -12.57
N ARG A 72 -8.84 -13.10 -11.40
CA ARG A 72 -9.87 -13.65 -10.50
C ARG A 72 -10.70 -12.54 -9.86
N TYR A 73 -12.02 -12.65 -9.99
CA TYR A 73 -12.98 -11.75 -9.35
C TYR A 73 -13.75 -12.46 -8.24
N GLY A 74 -14.33 -11.68 -7.33
CA GLY A 74 -15.23 -12.20 -6.29
C GLY A 74 -14.54 -13.16 -5.33
N ASN A 75 -15.29 -14.14 -4.82
CA ASN A 75 -14.89 -15.09 -3.76
C ASN A 75 -13.72 -16.05 -4.09
N ARG A 76 -13.13 -15.97 -5.29
CA ARG A 76 -11.91 -16.72 -5.67
C ARG A 76 -10.67 -15.84 -5.48
N HIS A 77 -10.55 -15.24 -4.30
CA HIS A 77 -9.70 -14.08 -4.04
C HIS A 77 -8.23 -14.33 -4.39
N ASN A 78 -7.62 -13.32 -5.00
CA ASN A 78 -6.18 -13.15 -4.96
C ASN A 78 -5.78 -12.58 -3.60
N ASP A 79 -4.60 -12.95 -3.13
CA ASP A 79 -3.95 -12.40 -1.96
C ASP A 79 -3.15 -11.15 -2.35
N ALA A 80 -2.98 -10.25 -1.39
CA ALA A 80 -2.00 -9.16 -1.47
C ALA A 80 -0.74 -9.66 -0.75
N ASP A 81 0.29 -9.96 -1.52
CA ASP A 81 1.56 -10.54 -1.07
C ASP A 81 2.61 -9.43 -0.99
N HIS A 82 3.32 -9.36 0.13
CA HIS A 82 4.50 -8.50 0.27
C HIS A 82 5.66 -9.08 -0.54
N ILE A 83 6.22 -8.30 -1.47
CA ILE A 83 7.34 -8.72 -2.32
C ILE A 83 8.59 -8.96 -1.46
N ILE A 84 8.89 -8.03 -0.57
CA ILE A 84 9.82 -8.18 0.54
C ILE A 84 8.99 -8.43 1.79
N PRO A 85 9.09 -9.59 2.44
CA PRO A 85 8.37 -9.88 3.68
C PRO A 85 8.67 -8.85 4.78
N ILE A 86 7.67 -8.56 5.62
CA ILE A 86 7.81 -7.58 6.72
C ILE A 86 8.92 -8.01 7.68
N SER A 87 9.05 -9.31 7.96
CA SER A 87 10.14 -9.89 8.78
C SER A 87 11.54 -9.63 8.23
N ASP A 88 11.63 -9.24 6.96
CA ASP A 88 12.88 -9.03 6.22
C ASP A 88 13.09 -7.53 5.93
N GLY A 89 12.33 -6.66 6.61
CA GLY A 89 12.42 -5.21 6.47
C GLY A 89 11.56 -4.63 5.34
N GLY A 90 10.65 -5.41 4.77
CA GLY A 90 9.69 -4.90 3.80
C GLY A 90 8.73 -3.88 4.42
N ASP A 91 8.49 -2.77 3.73
CA ASP A 91 7.50 -1.77 4.16
C ASP A 91 6.09 -2.38 4.06
N GLU A 92 5.37 -2.39 5.18
CA GLU A 92 4.01 -2.94 5.30
C GLU A 92 3.02 -2.23 4.38
N PHE A 93 3.21 -0.93 4.16
CA PHE A 93 2.25 -0.06 3.49
C PHE A 93 2.75 0.59 2.19
N GLU A 94 3.91 0.22 1.68
CA GLU A 94 4.39 0.68 0.37
C GLU A 94 3.70 -0.11 -0.76
N PRO A 95 2.90 0.55 -1.63
CA PRO A 95 2.23 -0.16 -2.73
C PRO A 95 3.18 -0.88 -3.69
N ASP A 96 4.39 -0.36 -3.89
CA ASP A 96 5.41 -1.00 -4.72
C ASP A 96 5.97 -2.28 -4.07
N ASN A 97 5.81 -2.46 -2.75
CA ASN A 97 6.18 -3.68 -2.03
C ASN A 97 5.03 -4.69 -1.93
N VAL A 98 3.86 -4.44 -2.55
CA VAL A 98 2.71 -5.34 -2.48
C VAL A 98 2.22 -5.68 -3.89
N ARG A 99 1.91 -6.97 -4.13
CA ARG A 99 1.43 -7.48 -5.41
C ARG A 99 0.22 -8.41 -5.24
N THR A 100 -0.62 -8.45 -6.27
CA THR A 100 -1.74 -9.39 -6.35
C THR A 100 -1.25 -10.77 -6.78
N LEU A 101 -1.44 -11.80 -5.95
CA LEU A 101 -1.13 -13.20 -6.28
C LEU A 101 -2.34 -14.10 -6.13
N CYS A 102 -2.51 -15.08 -7.02
CA CYS A 102 -3.45 -16.16 -6.73
C CYS A 102 -2.91 -17.06 -5.61
N HIS A 103 -3.79 -17.72 -4.86
CA HIS A 103 -3.43 -18.59 -3.72
C HIS A 103 -2.28 -19.58 -4.04
N ARG A 104 -2.29 -20.20 -5.22
CA ARG A 104 -1.24 -21.14 -5.66
C ARG A 104 0.12 -20.46 -5.78
N CYS A 105 0.16 -19.27 -6.38
CA CYS A 105 1.38 -18.49 -6.56
C CYS A 105 1.88 -17.94 -5.22
N HIS A 106 0.98 -17.44 -4.38
CA HIS A 106 1.32 -16.98 -3.03
C HIS A 106 1.96 -18.10 -2.20
N LYS A 107 1.33 -19.28 -2.14
CA LYS A 107 1.88 -20.46 -1.46
C LYS A 107 3.26 -20.87 -1.98
N LYS A 108 3.52 -20.72 -3.28
CA LYS A 108 4.83 -21.02 -3.88
C LYS A 108 5.89 -20.04 -3.37
N VAL A 109 5.63 -18.73 -3.43
CA VAL A 109 6.61 -17.71 -3.00
C VAL A 109 6.87 -17.77 -1.50
N THR A 110 5.86 -18.01 -0.67
CA THR A 110 6.06 -18.18 0.78
C THR A 110 6.97 -19.37 1.09
N ARG A 111 6.78 -20.51 0.40
CA ARG A 111 7.62 -21.70 0.57
C ARG A 111 9.06 -21.46 0.13
N GLU A 112 9.26 -20.78 -1.00
CA GLU A 112 10.61 -20.44 -1.50
C GLU A 112 11.33 -19.48 -0.55
N TRP A 113 10.62 -18.48 -0.03
CA TRP A 113 11.16 -17.58 0.99
C TRP A 113 11.54 -18.31 2.28
N GLN A 114 10.66 -19.16 2.82
CA GLN A 114 10.96 -19.96 4.03
C GLN A 114 12.19 -20.86 3.85
N ARG A 115 12.35 -21.48 2.69
CA ARG A 115 13.55 -22.28 2.36
C ARG A 115 14.80 -21.41 2.35
N THR A 116 14.73 -20.26 1.72
CA THR A 116 15.86 -19.32 1.64
C THR A 116 16.25 -18.82 3.03
N LYS A 117 15.27 -18.51 3.89
CA LYS A 117 15.51 -18.15 5.30
C LYS A 117 16.19 -19.26 6.08
N ALA A 118 15.73 -20.50 5.93
CA ALA A 118 16.32 -21.65 6.63
C ALA A 118 17.76 -21.95 6.20
N LEU A 119 18.14 -21.66 4.95
CA LEU A 119 19.51 -21.84 4.45
C LEU A 119 20.48 -20.75 4.91
N ASN A 120 19.96 -19.58 5.28
CA ASN A 120 20.74 -18.41 5.68
C ASN A 120 20.68 -18.14 7.19
N ALA A 121 20.07 -19.05 7.96
CA ALA A 121 19.97 -19.01 9.43
C ALA A 121 21.03 -19.90 10.05
#